data_AF-A0A820P6R0-F1
#
_entry.id   AF-A0A820P6R0-F1
#
_cell.length_a   1.000
_cell.length_b   1.000
_cell.length_c   1.000
_cell.angle_alpha   90.00
_cell.angle_beta   90.00
_cell.angle_gamma   90.00
#
_symmetry.space_group_name_H-M   'P 1'
#
loop_
_entity.id
_entity.type
_entity.pdbx_description
1 polymer ?
#
loop_
_entity_poly.entity_id
_entity_poly.type
_entity_poly.pdbx_seq_one_letter_code
_entity_poly.pdbx_strand_id
1 'polypeptide(L)' 'MSTTNSSIDNILFREFTCWEEKPSMERDSSLFMYRIYNEDISPCLTFPNANLSSRILAAIERNDIVMETCNSKGNM' A
#
# COMPACT_ATOMS: atom_id res chain seq x y z
N MET A 1 6.15 9.71 -30.00
CA MET A 1 6.06 10.18 -28.61
C MET A 1 4.60 10.09 -28.20
N SER A 2 4.18 8.98 -27.58
CA SER A 2 2.80 8.84 -27.10
C SER A 2 2.66 9.70 -25.85
N THR A 3 2.11 10.90 -25.99
CA THR A 3 1.77 11.77 -24.87
C THR A 3 0.57 11.15 -24.16
N THR A 4 0.79 10.42 -23.08
CA THR A 4 -0.31 10.02 -22.18
C THR A 4 -0.86 11.29 -21.55
N ASN A 5 -2.01 11.77 -22.03
CA ASN A 5 -2.76 12.84 -21.37
C ASN A 5 -3.21 12.31 -20.00
N SER A 6 -2.43 12.61 -18.97
CA SER A 6 -2.79 12.26 -17.59
C SER A 6 -3.73 13.34 -17.06
N SER A 7 -5.03 13.11 -17.18
CA SER A 7 -6.05 13.91 -16.51
C SER A 7 -6.17 13.47 -15.06
N ILE A 8 -6.24 14.43 -14.13
CA ILE A 8 -6.44 14.15 -12.70
C ILE A 8 -7.90 13.76 -12.46
N ASP A 9 -8.11 12.69 -11.69
CA ASP A 9 -9.42 12.37 -11.15
C ASP A 9 -9.74 13.34 -10.00
N ASN A 10 -10.79 14.15 -10.19
CA ASN A 10 -11.16 15.19 -9.22
C ASN A 10 -11.70 14.61 -7.90
N ILE A 11 -12.24 13.40 -7.89
CA ILE A 11 -12.71 12.73 -6.66
C ILE A 11 -11.50 12.31 -5.85
N LEU A 12 -10.55 11.60 -6.46
CA LEU A 12 -9.32 11.18 -5.79
C LEU A 12 -8.50 12.38 -5.30
N PHE A 13 -8.41 13.42 -6.13
CA PHE A 13 -7.72 14.65 -5.74
C PHE A 13 -8.39 15.31 -4.52
N ARG A 14 -9.72 15.39 -4.50
CA ARG A 14 -10.45 15.94 -3.35
C ARG A 14 -10.25 15.10 -2.08
N GLU A 15 -10.35 13.77 -2.20
CA GLU A 15 -10.11 12.86 -1.06
C GLU A 15 -8.69 13.05 -0.51
N PHE A 16 -7.68 13.14 -1.38
CA PHE A 16 -6.30 13.42 -1.01
C PHE A 16 -6.16 14.77 -0.29
N THR A 17 -6.69 15.86 -0.84
CA THR A 17 -6.60 17.19 -0.21
C THR A 17 -7.24 17.23 1.18
N CYS A 18 -8.36 16.52 1.38
CA CYS A 18 -9.01 16.42 2.68
C CYS A 18 -8.17 15.63 3.70
N TRP A 19 -7.50 14.56 3.24
CA TRP A 19 -6.56 13.81 4.07
C TRP A 19 -5.31 14.65 4.41
N GLU A 20 -4.81 15.46 3.47
CA GLU A 20 -3.62 16.31 3.66
C GLU A 20 -3.79 17.34 4.79
N GLU A 21 -5.01 17.84 5.02
CA GLU A 21 -5.31 18.79 6.12
C GLU A 21 -5.09 18.18 7.51
N LYS A 22 -5.37 16.87 7.66
CA LYS A 22 -5.18 16.14 8.91
C LYS A 22 -4.74 14.70 8.59
N PRO A 23 -3.46 14.51 8.25
CA PRO A 23 -2.98 13.23 7.77
C PRO A 23 -3.02 12.19 8.89
N SER A 24 -3.44 10.99 8.52
CA SER A 24 -3.41 9.80 9.36
C SER A 24 -3.08 8.58 8.51
N MET A 25 -2.36 7.63 9.09
CA MET A 25 -2.01 6.35 8.46
C MET A 25 -2.96 5.22 8.87
N GLU A 26 -3.91 5.50 9.77
CA GLU A 26 -4.94 4.54 10.18
C GLU A 26 -5.89 4.25 9.01
N ARG A 27 -6.15 2.96 8.76
CA ARG A 27 -6.85 2.45 7.59
C ARG A 27 -8.14 3.18 7.24
N ASP A 28 -9.01 3.39 8.22
CA ASP A 28 -10.36 3.92 8.01
C ASP A 28 -10.49 5.39 8.48
N SER A 29 -9.36 6.07 8.71
CA SER A 29 -9.36 7.44 9.21
C SER A 29 -9.80 8.49 8.20
N SER A 30 -9.72 8.18 6.90
CA SER A 30 -10.19 9.02 5.81
C SER A 30 -10.65 8.18 4.62
N LEU A 31 -11.45 8.78 3.73
CA LEU A 31 -11.83 8.14 2.47
C LEU A 31 -10.61 7.79 1.62
N PHE A 32 -9.59 8.65 1.63
CA PHE A 32 -8.34 8.44 0.91
C PHE A 32 -7.61 7.18 1.41
N MET A 33 -7.44 7.03 2.72
CA MET A 33 -6.80 5.84 3.30
C MET A 33 -7.64 4.58 3.06
N TYR A 34 -8.95 4.65 3.29
CA TYR A 34 -9.86 3.53 3.04
C TYR A 34 -9.74 3.03 1.60
N ARG A 35 -9.67 3.95 0.64
CA ARG A 35 -9.54 3.62 -0.78
C ARG A 35 -8.20 2.94 -1.08
N ILE A 36 -7.09 3.53 -0.65
CA ILE A 36 -5.75 2.94 -0.84
C ILE A 36 -5.69 1.53 -0.25
N TYR A 37 -6.28 1.32 0.93
CA TYR A 37 -6.26 0.00 1.55
C TYR A 37 -7.09 -1.04 0.78
N ASN A 38 -8.22 -0.67 0.22
CA ASN A 38 -9.10 -1.61 -0.49
C ASN A 38 -8.69 -1.84 -1.94
N GLU A 39 -8.24 -0.79 -2.63
CA GLU A 39 -7.90 -0.85 -4.05
C GLU A 39 -6.46 -1.33 -4.28
N ASP A 40 -5.52 -0.95 -3.41
CA ASP A 40 -4.09 -1.23 -3.60
C ASP A 40 -3.52 -2.20 -2.55
N ILE A 41 -3.50 -1.80 -1.27
CA ILE A 41 -2.73 -2.52 -0.24
C ILE A 41 -3.28 -3.94 -0.03
N SER A 42 -4.59 -4.10 0.16
CA SER A 42 -5.18 -5.41 0.46
C SER A 42 -5.05 -6.37 -0.73
N PRO A 43 -5.35 -5.97 -1.99
CA PRO A 43 -5.10 -6.82 -3.15
C PRO A 43 -3.62 -7.18 -3.35
N CYS A 44 -2.69 -6.25 -3.11
CA CYS A 44 -1.25 -6.50 -3.28
C CYS A 44 -0.64 -7.40 -2.19
N LEU A 45 -1.23 -7.44 -1.00
CA LEU A 45 -0.70 -8.21 0.15
C LEU A 45 -1.53 -9.44 0.50
N THR A 46 -2.52 -9.80 -0.34
CA THR A 46 -3.28 -11.05 -0.19
C THR A 46 -2.53 -12.21 -0.84
N PHE A 47 -1.84 -13.00 -0.02
CA PHE A 47 -1.21 -14.25 -0.41
C PHE A 47 -2.11 -15.47 -0.12
N PRO A 48 -1.89 -16.64 -0.75
CA PRO A 48 -2.65 -17.86 -0.47
C PRO A 48 -2.62 -18.28 1.01
N ASN A 49 -1.53 -17.97 1.72
CA ASN A 49 -1.46 -18.15 3.16
C ASN A 49 -1.96 -16.88 3.87
N ALA A 50 -3.23 -16.90 4.30
CA ALA A 50 -3.85 -15.78 4.99
C ALA A 50 -3.12 -15.34 6.28
N ASN A 51 -2.52 -16.28 7.03
CA ASN A 51 -1.74 -15.93 8.23
C ASN A 51 -0.49 -15.13 7.86
N LEU A 52 0.20 -15.53 6.78
CA LEU A 52 1.35 -14.78 6.27
C LEU A 52 0.93 -13.39 5.80
N SER A 53 -0.16 -13.28 5.05
CA SER A 53 -0.73 -12.01 4.59
C SER A 53 -0.96 -11.05 5.76
N SER A 54 -1.68 -11.50 6.81
CA SER A 54 -1.94 -10.67 7.99
C SER A 54 -0.67 -10.26 8.72
N ARG A 55 0.32 -11.16 8.84
CA ARG A 55 1.60 -10.85 9.51
C ARG A 55 2.45 -9.85 8.73
N ILE A 56 2.54 -10.00 7.41
CA ILE A 56 3.26 -9.07 6.54
C ILE A 56 2.61 -7.70 6.61
N LEU A 57 1.29 -7.61 6.41
CA LEU A 57 0.56 -6.34 6.48
C LEU A 57 0.80 -5.63 7.82
N ALA A 58 0.64 -6.32 8.94
CA ALA A 58 0.86 -5.72 10.26
C ALA A 58 2.32 -5.31 10.48
N ALA A 59 3.29 -6.03 9.92
CA ALA A 59 4.70 -5.64 9.97
C ALA A 59 5.00 -4.42 9.10
N ILE A 60 4.35 -4.26 7.94
CA ILE A 60 4.46 -3.06 7.10
C ILE A 60 3.87 -1.85 7.83
N GLU A 61 2.67 -1.99 8.40
CA GLU A 61 1.99 -0.92 9.13
C GLU A 61 2.80 -0.42 10.35
N ARG A 62 3.60 -1.30 10.97
CA ARG A 62 4.53 -0.95 12.06
C ARG A 62 5.93 -0.54 11.60
N ASN A 63 6.21 -0.61 10.30
CA ASN A 63 7.53 -0.37 9.71
C ASN A 63 8.62 -1.33 10.25
N ASP A 64 8.27 -2.60 10.45
CA ASP A 64 9.13 -3.67 10.99
C ASP A 64 9.76 -4.57 9.91
N ILE A 65 9.38 -4.41 8.64
CA ILE A 65 9.86 -5.30 7.57
C ILE A 65 11.29 -4.93 7.15
N VAL A 66 12.15 -5.93 7.15
CA VAL A 66 13.46 -5.91 6.49
C VAL A 66 13.43 -6.90 5.34
N MET A 67 13.83 -6.46 4.15
CA MET A 67 13.98 -7.33 2.98
C MET A 67 15.46 -7.35 2.60
N GLU A 68 16.03 -8.55 2.56
CA GLU A 68 17.41 -8.78 2.17
C GLU A 68 17.49 -9.68 0.94
N THR A 69 18.53 -9.51 0.13
CA THR A 69 18.80 -10.39 -0.98
C THR A 69 19.44 -11.67 -0.47
N CYS A 70 18.82 -12.83 -0.75
CA CYS A 70 19.47 -14.10 -0.53
C CYS A 70 20.29 -14.48 -1.77
N ASN A 71 21.60 -14.19 -1.76
CA ASN A 71 22.49 -14.79 -2.76
C ASN A 71 22.63 -16.27 -2.43
N SER A 72 22.02 -17.14 -3.23
CA SER A 72 22.31 -18.58 -3.20
C SER A 72 23.72 -18.84 -3.74
N LYS A 73 24.74 -18.53 -2.94
CA LYS A 73 26.05 -19.19 -3.02
C LYS A 73 26.18 -20.16 -1.86
N GLY A 74 25.25 -21.10 -1.78
CA GLY A 74 25.41 -22.33 -1.03
C GLY A 74 25.73 -23.43 -2.03
N ASN A 75 27.01 -23.76 -2.17
CA ASN A 75 27.44 -24.95 -2.90
C ASN A 75 26.75 -26.18 -2.29
N MET A 76 26.10 -26.98 -3.14
CA MET A 76 25.91 -28.40 -2.89
C MET A 76 26.62 -29.15 -4.01
#